data_AF-A0A1B4FT16-F1
#
_entry.id   AF-A0A1B4FT16-F1
#
_cell.length_a   1.000
_cell.length_b   1.000
_cell.length_c   1.000
_cell.angle_alpha   90.00
_cell.angle_beta   90.00
_cell.angle_gamma   90.00
#
_symmetry.space_group_name_H-M   'P 1'
#
loop_
_entity.id
_entity.type
_entity.pdbx_description
1 polymer ?
#
loop_
_entity_poly.entity_id
_entity_poly.type
_entity_poly.pdbx_seq_one_letter_code
_entity_poly.pdbx_strand_id
1 'polypeptide(L)'
;MPLEAVAQMAKGADVLVHEAMSIPATQQMAHELARANPQANYERVMHHMLADHSPVAEVGRIAQEAGVKTLVLSHLTPVLPATPPERWRAAAARYFKGEIIVGQDLMVA
;
A
#
# COMPACT_ATOMS: atom_id res chain seq x y z
N MET A 1 5.77 -9.56 -1.31
CA MET A 1 6.54 -8.68 -0.38
C MET A 1 7.36 -7.72 -1.22
N PRO A 2 7.22 -6.41 -1.03
CA PRO A 2 7.88 -5.44 -1.90
C PRO A 2 9.41 -5.56 -1.81
N LEU A 3 10.05 -5.40 -2.97
CA LEU A 3 11.45 -5.79 -3.17
C LEU A 3 12.40 -4.77 -2.55
N GLU A 4 13.39 -5.24 -1.79
CA GLU A 4 14.49 -4.42 -1.25
C GLU A 4 15.23 -3.61 -2.32
N ALA A 5 15.23 -4.11 -3.56
CA ALA A 5 15.76 -3.40 -4.72
C ALA A 5 15.15 -2.00 -4.92
N VAL A 6 13.87 -1.81 -4.55
CA VAL A 6 13.20 -0.50 -4.62
C VAL A 6 13.85 0.48 -3.65
N ALA A 7 14.16 0.06 -2.42
CA ALA A 7 14.81 0.92 -1.43
C ALA A 7 16.21 1.34 -1.91
N GLN A 8 16.95 0.42 -2.54
CA GLN A 8 18.27 0.72 -3.10
C GLN A 8 18.19 1.70 -4.27
N MET A 9 17.25 1.48 -5.19
CA MET A 9 17.05 2.33 -6.37
C MET A 9 16.58 3.75 -5.99
N ALA A 10 15.74 3.86 -4.95
CA ALA A 10 15.18 5.14 -4.50
C ALA A 10 16.08 5.86 -3.47
N LYS A 11 17.29 5.36 -3.20
CA LYS A 11 18.14 5.86 -2.12
C LYS A 11 18.40 7.37 -2.26
N GLY A 12 17.96 8.14 -1.25
CA GLY A 12 18.15 9.59 -1.16
C GLY A 12 17.31 10.43 -2.12
N ALA A 13 16.33 9.83 -2.81
CA ALA A 13 15.40 10.59 -3.65
C ALA A 13 14.59 11.59 -2.79
N ASP A 14 14.24 12.74 -3.36
CA ASP A 14 13.37 13.69 -2.67
C ASP A 14 11.96 13.11 -2.47
N VAL A 15 11.44 12.44 -3.50
CA VAL A 15 10.09 11.85 -3.50
C VAL A 15 10.13 10.41 -3.99
N LEU A 16 9.47 9.51 -3.25
CA LEU A 16 9.12 8.16 -3.70
C LEU A 16 7.62 8.08 -3.93
N VAL A 17 7.19 7.82 -5.17
CA VAL A 17 5.80 7.47 -5.49
C VAL A 17 5.71 5.95 -5.56
N HIS A 18 4.83 5.34 -4.77
CA HIS A 18 4.73 3.88 -4.67
C HIS A 18 3.27 3.42 -4.61
N GLU A 19 2.96 2.28 -5.24
CA GLU A 19 1.67 1.62 -5.06
C GLU A 19 1.46 1.18 -3.61
N ALA A 20 0.22 1.09 -3.13
CA ALA A 20 0.00 0.64 -1.77
C ALA A 20 -1.30 -0.16 -1.58
N MET A 21 -1.20 -1.27 -0.84
CA MET A 21 -2.31 -2.14 -0.48
C MET A 21 -2.65 -2.10 1.01
N SER A 22 -3.93 -1.89 1.32
CA SER A 22 -4.51 -2.02 2.65
C SER A 22 -4.86 -3.48 2.93
N ILE A 23 -4.04 -4.18 3.73
CA ILE A 23 -4.33 -5.56 4.15
C ILE A 23 -5.74 -5.70 4.76
N PRO A 24 -6.18 -4.85 5.72
CA PRO A 24 -7.50 -5.01 6.32
C PRO A 24 -8.64 -4.90 5.31
N ALA A 25 -8.53 -3.96 4.35
CA ALA A 25 -9.54 -3.81 3.30
C ALA A 25 -9.50 -4.97 2.30
N THR A 26 -8.30 -5.48 1.96
CA THR A 26 -8.16 -6.69 1.11
C THR A 26 -8.80 -7.91 1.76
N GLN A 27 -8.63 -8.10 3.07
CA GLN A 27 -9.26 -9.20 3.81
C GLN A 27 -10.79 -9.08 3.75
N GLN A 28 -11.34 -7.88 3.95
CA GLN A 28 -12.76 -7.63 3.83
C GLN A 28 -13.27 -7.97 2.42
N MET A 29 -12.61 -7.45 1.37
CA MET A 29 -12.94 -7.75 -0.02
C MET A 29 -12.91 -9.25 -0.30
N ALA A 30 -11.89 -9.97 0.17
CA ALA A 30 -11.76 -11.41 -0.02
C ALA A 30 -12.91 -12.18 0.66
N HIS A 31 -13.35 -11.76 1.85
CA HIS A 31 -14.52 -12.34 2.52
C HIS A 31 -15.82 -12.06 1.75
N GLU A 32 -16.01 -10.85 1.23
CA GLU A 32 -17.17 -10.47 0.44
C GLU A 32 -17.24 -11.28 -0.87
N LEU A 33 -16.11 -11.45 -1.56
CA LEU A 33 -16.02 -12.28 -2.76
C LEU A 33 -16.35 -13.75 -2.48
N ALA A 34 -15.80 -14.33 -1.41
CA ALA A 34 -16.08 -15.71 -1.02
C ALA A 34 -17.56 -15.92 -0.63
N ARG A 35 -18.24 -14.88 -0.13
CA ARG A 35 -19.68 -14.91 0.15
C ARG A 35 -20.53 -14.81 -1.11
N ALA A 36 -20.13 -13.97 -2.07
CA ALA A 36 -20.89 -13.70 -3.28
C ALA A 36 -20.71 -14.77 -4.37
N ASN A 37 -19.57 -15.49 -4.35
CA ASN A 37 -19.19 -16.45 -5.38
C ASN A 37 -18.66 -17.74 -4.74
N PRO A 38 -19.39 -18.87 -4.82
CA PRO A 38 -18.95 -20.15 -4.25
C PRO A 38 -17.63 -20.69 -4.80
N GLN A 39 -17.20 -20.22 -5.98
CA GLN A 39 -15.92 -20.57 -6.60
C GLN A 39 -14.78 -19.62 -6.18
N ALA A 40 -15.08 -18.52 -5.50
CA ALA A 40 -14.07 -17.63 -4.92
C ALA A 40 -13.60 -18.19 -3.56
N ASN A 41 -12.29 -18.22 -3.37
CA ASN A 41 -11.65 -18.73 -2.16
C ASN A 41 -10.84 -17.58 -1.53
N TYR A 42 -11.15 -17.26 -0.28
CA TYR A 42 -10.47 -16.22 0.50
C TYR A 42 -8.95 -16.40 0.50
N GLU A 43 -8.44 -17.60 0.78
CA GLU A 43 -7.00 -17.88 0.85
C GLU A 43 -6.34 -17.67 -0.51
N ARG A 44 -7.00 -18.10 -1.60
CA ARG A 44 -6.48 -17.90 -2.96
C ARG A 44 -6.40 -16.41 -3.31
N VAL A 45 -7.42 -15.63 -2.96
CA VAL A 45 -7.43 -14.18 -3.18
C VAL A 45 -6.34 -13.52 -2.35
N MET A 46 -6.26 -13.80 -1.05
CA MET A 46 -5.24 -13.21 -0.18
C MET A 46 -3.82 -13.56 -0.61
N HIS A 47 -3.58 -14.81 -1.01
CA HIS A 47 -2.29 -15.26 -1.52
C HIS A 47 -1.86 -14.45 -2.75
N HIS A 48 -2.74 -14.32 -3.75
CA HIS A 48 -2.47 -13.52 -4.95
C HIS A 48 -2.18 -12.05 -4.59
N MET A 49 -3.04 -11.45 -3.76
CA MET A 49 -2.90 -10.03 -3.40
C MET A 49 -1.60 -9.75 -2.63
N LEU A 50 -1.16 -10.65 -1.75
CA LEU A 50 0.10 -10.50 -1.00
C LEU A 50 1.36 -10.79 -1.85
N ALA A 51 1.21 -11.60 -2.91
CA ALA A 51 2.28 -11.86 -3.85
C ALA A 51 2.53 -10.64 -4.75
N ASP A 52 1.45 -10.00 -5.22
CA ASP A 52 1.52 -9.04 -6.33
C ASP A 52 1.45 -7.58 -5.88
N HIS A 53 1.03 -7.30 -4.64
CA HIS A 53 0.90 -5.96 -4.10
C HIS A 53 1.70 -5.75 -2.81
N SER A 54 1.91 -4.48 -2.48
CA SER A 54 2.76 -4.02 -1.40
C SER A 54 1.92 -3.55 -0.22
N PRO A 55 1.96 -4.25 0.92
CA PRO A 55 1.31 -3.74 2.13
C PRO A 55 1.83 -2.34 2.49
N VAL A 56 0.93 -1.41 2.79
CA VAL A 56 1.27 0.01 3.06
C VAL A 56 2.33 0.17 4.14
N ALA A 57 2.31 -0.68 5.17
CA ALA A 57 3.33 -0.65 6.20
C ALA A 57 4.71 -0.99 5.63
N GLU A 58 4.83 -2.01 4.77
CA GLU A 58 6.09 -2.34 4.11
C GLU A 58 6.56 -1.25 3.15
N VAL A 59 5.63 -0.56 2.47
CA VAL A 59 5.96 0.63 1.66
C VAL A 59 6.59 1.72 2.53
N GLY A 60 6.04 1.96 3.73
CA GLY A 60 6.63 2.86 4.71
C GLY A 60 8.03 2.43 5.16
N ARG A 61 8.26 1.13 5.36
CA ARG A 61 9.59 0.59 5.69
C ARG A 61 10.58 0.86 4.56
N ILE A 62 10.20 0.59 3.31
CA ILE A 62 11.03 0.85 2.12
C ILE A 62 11.38 2.34 2.00
N ALA A 63 10.42 3.24 2.20
CA ALA A 63 10.68 4.67 2.16
C ALA A 63 11.67 5.11 3.25
N GLN A 64 11.54 4.53 4.46
CA GLN A 64 12.46 4.80 5.56
C GLN A 64 13.88 4.32 5.26
N GLU A 65 14.02 3.13 4.68
CA GLU A 65 15.31 2.53 4.29
C GLU A 65 15.97 3.25 3.12
N ALA A 66 15.18 3.69 2.15
CA ALA A 66 15.65 4.52 1.05
C ALA A 66 16.11 5.91 1.54
N GLY A 67 15.65 6.36 2.70
CA GLY A 67 15.98 7.69 3.22
C GLY A 67 15.39 8.82 2.38
N VAL A 68 14.21 8.60 1.79
CA VAL A 68 13.51 9.64 1.04
C VAL A 68 12.87 10.67 1.97
N LYS A 69 12.58 11.88 1.44
CA LYS A 69 11.95 12.95 2.22
C LYS A 69 10.43 12.81 2.23
N THR A 70 9.85 12.53 1.07
CA THR A 70 8.40 12.42 0.87
C THR A 70 8.02 11.08 0.25
N LEU A 71 7.01 10.42 0.82
CA LEU A 71 6.39 9.20 0.31
C LEU A 71 4.98 9.54 -0.19
N VAL A 72 4.75 9.39 -1.50
CA VAL A 72 3.42 9.49 -2.11
C VAL A 72 2.85 8.09 -2.32
N LEU A 73 1.80 7.75 -1.59
CA LEU A 73 1.03 6.53 -1.78
C LEU A 73 0.08 6.73 -2.98
N SER A 74 0.25 5.94 -4.03
CA SER A 74 -0.59 5.93 -5.23
C SER A 74 -1.13 4.53 -5.49
N HIS A 75 -1.93 4.33 -6.55
CA HIS A 75 -2.50 3.04 -6.95
C HIS A 75 -3.02 2.24 -5.73
N LEU A 76 -3.96 2.85 -4.99
CA LEU A 76 -4.42 2.37 -3.69
C LEU A 76 -5.34 1.16 -3.86
N THR A 77 -5.01 0.04 -3.22
CA THR A 77 -5.75 -1.23 -3.35
C THR A 77 -6.22 -1.80 -2.00
N PRO A 78 -7.41 -2.41 -1.91
CA PRO A 78 -8.46 -2.44 -2.91
C PRO A 78 -9.19 -1.09 -3.00
N VAL A 79 -9.85 -0.84 -4.13
CA VAL A 79 -10.59 0.41 -4.39
C VAL A 79 -11.88 0.51 -3.54
N LEU A 80 -12.39 -0.62 -3.03
CA LEU A 80 -13.68 -0.69 -2.32
C LEU A 80 -13.61 -1.52 -1.03
N PRO A 81 -14.30 -1.08 0.05
CA PRO A 81 -14.78 0.28 0.29
C PRO A 81 -13.61 1.26 0.46
N ALA A 82 -13.85 2.56 0.20
CA ALA A 82 -12.81 3.58 0.29
C ALA A 82 -12.20 3.60 1.71
N THR A 83 -10.92 3.25 1.81
CA THR A 83 -10.17 3.37 3.06
C THR A 83 -9.85 4.86 3.27
N PRO A 84 -10.23 5.48 4.41
CA PRO A 84 -9.94 6.88 4.67
C PRO A 84 -8.44 7.18 4.54
N PRO A 85 -8.03 8.33 3.96
CA PRO A 85 -6.63 8.74 3.82
C PRO A 85 -5.80 8.54 5.10
N GLU A 86 -6.42 8.78 6.26
CA GLU A 86 -5.73 8.76 7.55
C GLU A 86 -5.31 7.34 7.96
N ARG A 87 -6.04 6.31 7.50
CA ARG A 87 -5.63 4.91 7.71
C ARG A 87 -4.42 4.54 6.86
N TRP A 88 -4.35 5.04 5.62
CA TRP A 88 -3.17 4.87 4.76
C TRP A 88 -1.95 5.54 5.38
N ARG A 89 -2.09 6.81 5.80
CA ARG A 89 -1.03 7.56 6.49
C ARG A 89 -0.55 6.85 7.74
N ALA A 90 -1.48 6.45 8.61
CA ALA A 90 -1.15 5.76 9.86
C ALA A 90 -0.40 4.45 9.62
N ALA A 91 -0.79 3.68 8.60
CA ALA A 91 -0.13 2.41 8.28
C ALA A 91 1.32 2.62 7.80
N ALA A 92 1.57 3.59 6.92
CA ALA A 92 2.92 3.90 6.43
C ALA A 92 3.80 4.53 7.54
N ALA A 93 3.20 5.38 8.38
CA ALA A 93 3.87 6.06 9.50
C ALA A 93 4.38 5.12 10.60
N ARG A 94 3.95 3.84 10.59
CA ARG A 94 4.50 2.80 11.46
C ARG A 94 6.03 2.74 11.35
N TYR A 95 6.55 2.86 10.13
CA TYR A 95 7.99 2.82 9.87
C TYR A 95 8.55 4.11 9.31
N PHE A 96 7.83 4.81 8.42
CA PHE A 96 8.33 6.04 7.82
C PHE A 96 8.09 7.26 8.71
N LYS A 97 9.10 8.12 8.85
CA LYS A 97 9.03 9.36 9.64
C LYS A 97 9.02 10.65 8.82
N GLY A 98 9.17 10.56 7.50
CA GLY A 98 9.08 11.69 6.60
C GLY A 98 7.64 12.07 6.26
N GLU A 99 7.49 12.92 5.25
CA GLU A 99 6.18 13.38 4.79
C GLU A 99 5.46 12.28 4.02
N ILE A 100 4.23 11.95 4.43
CA ILE A 100 3.39 10.98 3.72
C ILE A 100 2.30 11.75 3.01
N ILE A 101 2.05 11.44 1.75
CA ILE A 101 0.96 11.98 0.95
C ILE A 101 0.12 10.81 0.43
N VAL A 102 -1.20 10.88 0.61
CA VAL A 102 -2.13 9.91 0.00
C VAL A 102 -2.64 10.53 -1.29
N GLY A 103 -2.22 9.96 -2.42
CA GLY A 103 -2.56 10.44 -3.75
C GLY A 103 -4.06 10.45 -3.99
N GLN A 104 -4.50 11.50 -4.69
CA GLN A 104 -5.87 11.65 -5.18
C GLN A 104 -5.79 12.14 -6.63
N ASP A 105 -6.80 11.79 -7.42
CA ASP A 105 -6.89 12.23 -8.80
C ASP A 105 -6.82 13.76 -8.88
N LEU A 106 -6.04 14.26 -9.84
CA LEU A 106 -5.81 15.70 -10.09
C LEU A 106 -5.14 16.47 -8.94
N MET A 107 -4.65 15.80 -7.91
CA MET A 107 -3.88 16.43 -6.84
C MET A 107 -2.51 16.92 -7.35
N VAL A 108 -2.13 18.12 -6.94
CA VAL A 108 -0.77 18.65 -7.09
C VAL A 108 -0.21 18.86 -5.69
N ALA A 109 0.96 18.29 -5.43
CA ALA A 109 1.64 18.34 -4.13
C ALA A 109 2.97 19.07 -4.26
#